data_AF-A0A1I0ZEX5-F1
#
_entry.id   AF-A0A1I0ZEX5-F1
#
_cell.length_a   1.000
_cell.length_b   1.000
_cell.length_c   1.000
_cell.angle_alpha   90.00
_cell.angle_beta   90.00
_cell.angle_gamma   90.00
#
_symmetry.space_group_name_H-M   'P 1'
#
loop_
_entity.id
_entity.type
_entity.pdbx_description
1 polymer ?
#
loop_
_entity_poly.entity_id
_entity_poly.type
_entity_poly.pdbx_seq_one_letter_code
_entity_poly.pdbx_strand_id
1 'polypeptide(L)'
;WGLPRNLMSGVRGVNTGYPVVQCSLSSLVMENRTLCMPGSVDSIPAKGNSEDHVSNSTWCARKAATVVANTQYIIGVEMLLAAQALTMTEDLLPGFVLGKGTQAAYQEIRRQIPACLEGDRWFHNDIVMAQSFVVSGSVRNAVVRQIGEFA
;
A
#
# COMPACT_ATOMS: atom_id res chain seq x y z
N TRP A 1 -20.11 -0.26 -9.75
CA TRP A 1 -19.98 -1.73 -9.71
C TRP A 1 -20.52 -2.36 -8.41
N GLY A 2 -21.65 -1.88 -7.85
CA GLY A 2 -22.36 -2.57 -6.75
C GLY A 2 -21.65 -2.68 -5.39
N LEU A 3 -20.37 -2.30 -5.27
CA LEU A 3 -19.63 -2.37 -4.02
C LEU A 3 -20.26 -1.51 -2.92
N PRO A 4 -20.31 -2.01 -1.67
CA PRO A 4 -20.78 -1.21 -0.56
C PRO A 4 -19.83 -0.04 -0.28
N ARG A 5 -20.42 1.05 0.23
CA ARG A 5 -19.66 2.23 0.66
C ARG A 5 -18.54 1.80 1.61
N ASN A 6 -17.34 2.31 1.36
CA ASN A 6 -16.14 2.08 2.17
C ASN A 6 -15.69 0.61 2.30
N LEU A 7 -16.15 -0.29 1.42
CA LEU A 7 -15.95 -1.73 1.54
C LEU A 7 -16.40 -2.28 2.90
N MET A 8 -17.44 -1.66 3.47
CA MET A 8 -18.02 -2.03 4.75
C MET A 8 -18.79 -3.34 4.65
N SER A 9 -18.58 -4.22 5.62
CA SER A 9 -19.39 -5.40 5.88
C SER A 9 -20.11 -5.29 7.23
N GLY A 10 -21.00 -6.23 7.55
CA GLY A 10 -21.76 -6.21 8.80
C GLY A 10 -22.94 -5.22 8.80
N VAL A 11 -23.19 -4.59 9.95
CA VAL A 11 -24.38 -3.76 10.19
C VAL A 11 -24.12 -2.32 9.77
N ARG A 12 -24.91 -1.83 8.82
CA ARG A 12 -24.82 -0.44 8.33
C ARG A 12 -25.06 0.55 9.48
N GLY A 13 -24.18 1.54 9.59
CA GLY A 13 -24.23 2.57 10.64
C GLY A 13 -23.54 2.18 11.94
N VAL A 14 -23.27 0.89 12.15
CA VAL A 14 -22.43 0.40 13.27
C VAL A 14 -21.00 0.16 12.78
N ASN A 15 -20.86 -0.51 11.63
CA ASN A 15 -19.56 -0.72 11.00
C ASN A 15 -19.23 0.43 10.05
N THR A 16 -17.95 0.71 9.90
CA THR A 16 -17.43 1.85 9.11
C THR A 16 -16.66 1.36 7.88
N GLY A 17 -16.04 0.18 7.94
CA GLY A 17 -15.17 -0.37 6.91
C GLY A 17 -13.77 0.28 6.95
N TYR A 18 -13.24 0.60 5.77
CA TYR A 18 -11.87 1.08 5.61
C TYR A 18 -11.59 2.60 5.58
N PRO A 19 -12.51 3.55 5.90
CA PRO A 19 -12.18 4.98 5.84
C PRO A 19 -11.02 5.38 6.75
N VAL A 20 -10.97 4.84 7.97
CA VAL A 20 -9.88 5.15 8.92
C VAL A 20 -8.54 4.66 8.37
N VAL A 21 -8.53 3.48 7.75
CA VAL A 21 -7.35 2.93 7.05
C VAL A 21 -6.94 3.87 5.91
N GLN A 22 -7.88 4.34 5.10
CA GLN A 22 -7.62 5.29 4.02
C GLN A 22 -7.09 6.64 4.53
N CYS A 23 -7.58 7.13 5.68
CA CYS A 23 -7.06 8.34 6.31
C CYS A 23 -5.57 8.17 6.69
N SER A 24 -5.18 7.02 7.24
CA SER A 24 -3.77 6.73 7.54
C SER A 24 -2.90 6.69 6.28
N LEU A 25 -3.37 6.13 5.16
CA LEU A 25 -2.62 6.19 3.91
C LEU A 25 -2.51 7.61 3.36
N SER A 26 -3.58 8.39 3.48
CA SER A 26 -3.62 9.79 3.03
C SER A 26 -2.63 10.64 3.81
N SER A 27 -2.44 10.39 5.12
CA SER A 27 -1.42 11.09 5.90
C SER A 27 0.00 10.76 5.43
N LEU A 28 0.28 9.51 5.06
CA LEU A 28 1.58 9.11 4.50
C LEU A 28 1.85 9.82 3.16
N VAL A 29 0.82 9.98 2.32
CA VAL A 29 0.94 10.74 1.06
C VAL A 29 1.25 12.21 1.33
N MET A 30 0.61 12.83 2.34
CA MET A 30 0.91 14.21 2.71
C MET A 30 2.33 14.37 3.25
N GLU A 31 2.80 13.44 4.07
CA GLU A 31 4.18 13.42 4.55
C GLU A 31 5.18 13.30 3.40
N ASN A 32 4.93 12.36 2.47
CA ASN A 32 5.76 12.17 1.28
C ASN A 32 5.84 13.44 0.43
N ARG A 33 4.72 14.19 0.29
CA ARG A 33 4.71 15.45 -0.47
C ARG A 33 5.71 16.45 0.08
N THR A 34 5.77 16.61 1.41
CA THR A 34 6.74 17.50 2.07
C THR A 34 8.18 16.98 1.90
N LEU A 35 8.38 15.66 1.96
CA LEU A 35 9.67 15.03 1.73
C LEU A 35 10.15 15.15 0.27
N CYS A 36 9.28 15.41 -0.71
CA CYS A 36 9.70 15.55 -2.11
C CYS A 36 10.44 16.87 -2.43
N MET A 37 10.54 17.83 -1.50
CA MET A 37 11.37 19.03 -1.71
C MET A 37 12.84 18.62 -1.97
N PRO A 38 13.49 19.02 -3.07
CA PRO A 38 14.87 18.63 -3.32
C PRO A 38 15.80 19.19 -2.23
N GLY A 39 16.49 18.33 -1.50
CA GLY A 39 17.47 18.76 -0.49
C GLY A 39 18.83 19.12 -1.09
N SER A 40 19.10 18.67 -2.31
CA SER A 40 20.37 18.85 -3.01
C SER A 40 20.56 20.23 -3.64
N VAL A 41 19.51 21.05 -3.68
CA VAL A 41 19.58 22.43 -4.18
C VAL A 41 19.90 23.44 -3.09
N ASP A 42 19.97 22.98 -1.84
CA ASP A 42 20.33 23.80 -0.68
C ASP A 42 21.78 23.51 -0.29
N SER A 43 22.54 24.54 0.09
CA SER A 43 23.94 24.44 0.46
C SER A 43 24.28 25.50 1.49
N ILE A 44 24.90 25.08 2.59
CA ILE A 44 25.39 25.97 3.65
C ILE A 44 26.92 25.84 3.66
N PRO A 45 27.67 26.93 3.39
CA PRO A 45 29.12 26.91 3.43
C PRO A 45 29.66 26.44 4.78
N ALA A 46 30.66 25.57 4.75
CA ALA A 46 31.30 25.02 5.93
C ALA A 46 32.80 25.34 5.96
N LYS A 47 33.44 25.04 7.11
CA LYS A 47 34.90 25.15 7.32
C LYS A 47 35.50 26.50 6.89
N GLY A 48 34.88 27.60 7.33
CA GLY A 48 35.35 28.94 6.98
C GLY A 48 35.35 29.20 5.47
N ASN A 49 34.32 28.72 4.76
CA ASN A 49 34.16 28.83 3.31
C ASN A 49 35.15 28.01 2.48
N SER A 50 35.82 27.00 3.07
CA SER A 50 36.61 26.02 2.33
C SER A 50 35.75 24.94 1.67
N GLU A 51 34.57 24.67 2.22
CA GLU A 51 33.52 23.84 1.63
C GLU A 51 32.34 24.75 1.33
N ASP A 52 32.48 25.57 0.30
CA ASP A 52 31.49 26.58 -0.12
C ASP A 52 30.28 25.98 -0.85
N HIS A 53 30.38 24.72 -1.29
CA HIS A 53 29.30 23.96 -1.91
C HIS A 53 29.15 22.56 -1.31
N VAL A 54 27.97 22.24 -0.77
CA VAL A 54 27.65 20.96 -0.11
C VAL A 54 26.40 20.35 -0.74
N SER A 55 26.38 19.04 -0.93
CA SER A 55 25.33 18.34 -1.68
C SER A 55 24.11 17.91 -0.86
N ASN A 56 24.19 17.94 0.48
CA ASN A 56 23.18 17.40 1.40
C ASN A 56 22.79 15.93 1.14
N SER A 57 23.67 15.13 0.51
CA SER A 57 23.34 13.79 0.01
C SER A 57 22.80 12.83 1.08
N THR A 58 23.35 12.87 2.30
CA THR A 58 22.89 12.00 3.40
C THR A 58 21.45 12.30 3.82
N TRP A 59 21.06 13.58 3.83
CA TRP A 59 19.68 13.97 4.10
C TRP A 59 18.75 13.51 2.97
N CYS A 60 19.13 13.74 1.71
CA CYS A 60 18.38 13.26 0.56
C CYS A 60 18.16 11.74 0.57
N ALA A 61 19.20 10.96 0.92
CA ALA A 61 19.10 9.50 1.04
C ALA A 61 18.11 9.07 2.13
N ARG A 62 18.14 9.73 3.31
CA ARG A 62 17.19 9.44 4.41
C ARG A 62 15.75 9.75 4.01
N LYS A 63 15.51 10.89 3.35
CA LYS A 63 14.19 11.26 2.84
C LYS A 63 13.66 10.23 1.84
N ALA A 64 14.50 9.81 0.89
CA ALA A 64 14.14 8.80 -0.09
C ALA A 64 13.77 7.48 0.59
N ALA A 65 14.55 7.04 1.58
CA ALA A 65 14.24 5.83 2.35
C ALA A 65 12.88 5.92 3.07
N THR A 66 12.55 7.06 3.68
CA THR A 66 11.24 7.29 4.30
C THR A 66 10.10 7.24 3.28
N VAL A 67 10.26 7.90 2.12
CA VAL A 67 9.24 7.88 1.06
C VAL A 67 8.99 6.45 0.55
N VAL A 68 10.05 5.66 0.37
CA VAL A 68 9.91 4.24 -0.01
C VAL A 68 9.18 3.45 1.06
N ALA A 69 9.54 3.60 2.34
CA ALA A 69 8.87 2.92 3.45
C ALA A 69 7.36 3.27 3.52
N ASN A 70 7.02 4.55 3.39
CA ASN A 70 5.64 5.01 3.35
C ASN A 70 4.87 4.44 2.15
N THR A 71 5.52 4.38 0.99
CA THR A 71 4.93 3.84 -0.25
C THR A 71 4.63 2.34 -0.13
N GLN A 72 5.45 1.57 0.60
CA GLN A 72 5.18 0.15 0.85
C GLN A 72 3.86 -0.07 1.59
N TYR A 73 3.53 0.78 2.56
CA TYR A 73 2.22 0.74 3.23
C TYR A 73 1.08 1.11 2.28
N ILE A 74 1.24 2.19 1.50
CA ILE A 74 0.22 2.68 0.56
C ILE A 74 -0.13 1.57 -0.44
N ILE A 75 0.87 1.02 -1.13
CA ILE A 75 0.67 -0.01 -2.15
C ILE A 75 0.19 -1.33 -1.53
N GLY A 76 0.75 -1.74 -0.39
CA GLY A 76 0.32 -2.95 0.30
C GLY A 76 -1.17 -2.90 0.67
N VAL A 77 -1.61 -1.79 1.27
CA VAL A 77 -3.01 -1.63 1.65
C VAL A 77 -3.91 -1.45 0.44
N GLU A 78 -3.47 -0.80 -0.63
CA GLU A 78 -4.21 -0.77 -1.89
C GLU A 78 -4.49 -2.18 -2.43
N MET A 79 -3.49 -3.08 -2.39
CA MET A 79 -3.67 -4.49 -2.74
C MET A 79 -4.70 -5.19 -1.84
N LEU A 80 -4.66 -4.92 -0.53
CA LEU A 80 -5.65 -5.44 0.43
C LEU A 80 -7.08 -4.96 0.09
N LEU A 81 -7.25 -3.67 -0.18
CA LEU A 81 -8.56 -3.09 -0.54
C LEU A 81 -9.07 -3.64 -1.87
N ALA A 82 -8.18 -3.84 -2.85
CA ALA A 82 -8.52 -4.48 -4.12
C ALA A 82 -8.99 -5.92 -3.92
N ALA A 83 -8.27 -6.72 -3.11
CA ALA A 83 -8.70 -8.06 -2.76
C ALA A 83 -10.05 -8.06 -2.01
N GLN A 84 -10.27 -7.11 -1.10
CA GLN A 84 -11.55 -6.94 -0.40
C GLN A 84 -12.69 -6.64 -1.36
N ALA A 85 -12.48 -5.70 -2.28
CA ALA A 85 -13.46 -5.41 -3.32
C ALA A 85 -13.77 -6.65 -4.16
N LEU A 86 -12.75 -7.41 -4.58
CA LEU A 86 -12.93 -8.62 -5.38
C LEU A 86 -13.80 -9.66 -4.66
N THR A 87 -13.49 -9.97 -3.38
CA THR A 87 -14.31 -10.90 -2.58
C THR A 87 -15.76 -10.44 -2.49
N MET A 88 -16.00 -9.14 -2.25
CA MET A 88 -17.36 -8.60 -2.13
C MET A 88 -18.13 -8.57 -3.46
N THR A 89 -17.44 -8.72 -4.59
CA THR A 89 -18.07 -8.82 -5.91
C THR A 89 -18.34 -10.24 -6.38
N GLU A 90 -17.84 -11.28 -5.68
CA GLU A 90 -18.02 -12.68 -6.09
C GLU A 90 -19.51 -13.03 -6.24
N ASP A 91 -20.34 -12.62 -5.28
CA ASP A 91 -21.80 -12.83 -5.33
C ASP A 91 -22.51 -11.94 -6.38
N LEU A 92 -21.92 -10.79 -6.69
CA LEU A 92 -22.50 -9.83 -7.65
C LEU A 92 -22.20 -10.19 -9.11
N LEU A 93 -21.15 -10.97 -9.35
CA LEU A 93 -20.65 -11.31 -10.67
C LEU A 93 -20.42 -12.84 -10.78
N PRO A 94 -21.51 -13.64 -10.71
CA PRO A 94 -21.39 -15.09 -10.78
C PRO A 94 -20.74 -15.52 -12.09
N GLY A 95 -19.73 -16.38 -12.00
CA GLY A 95 -18.98 -16.89 -13.15
C GLY A 95 -17.91 -15.93 -13.70
N PHE A 96 -17.68 -14.78 -13.09
CA PHE A 96 -16.55 -13.93 -13.45
C PHE A 96 -15.24 -14.59 -13.00
N VAL A 97 -14.28 -14.68 -13.93
CA VAL A 97 -12.98 -15.32 -13.69
C VAL A 97 -11.90 -14.26 -13.80
N LEU A 98 -11.06 -14.15 -12.76
CA LEU A 98 -9.90 -13.26 -12.79
C LEU A 98 -8.86 -13.78 -13.77
N GLY A 99 -8.10 -12.86 -14.37
CA GLY A 99 -6.94 -13.23 -15.17
C GLY A 99 -5.92 -14.01 -14.34
N LYS A 100 -5.13 -14.89 -14.97
CA LYS A 100 -4.18 -15.80 -14.29
C LYS A 100 -3.29 -15.10 -13.26
N GLY A 101 -2.71 -13.95 -13.61
CA GLY A 101 -1.88 -13.16 -12.69
C GLY A 101 -2.68 -12.56 -11.54
N THR A 102 -3.81 -11.91 -11.83
CA THR A 102 -4.70 -11.33 -10.81
C THR A 102 -5.23 -12.38 -9.84
N GLN A 103 -5.58 -13.56 -10.35
CA GLN A 103 -6.01 -14.70 -9.55
C GLN A 103 -4.92 -15.13 -8.57
N ALA A 104 -3.67 -15.25 -9.03
CA ALA A 104 -2.54 -15.62 -8.18
C ALA A 104 -2.25 -14.55 -7.10
N ALA A 105 -2.32 -13.26 -7.45
CA ALA A 105 -2.18 -12.17 -6.49
C ALA A 105 -3.30 -12.19 -5.44
N TYR A 106 -4.56 -12.33 -5.88
CA TYR A 106 -5.73 -12.40 -5.02
C TYR A 106 -5.63 -13.57 -4.02
N GLN A 107 -5.26 -14.76 -4.50
CA GLN A 107 -5.09 -15.95 -3.67
C GLN A 107 -3.98 -15.76 -2.63
N GLU A 108 -2.83 -15.20 -3.02
CA GLU A 108 -1.73 -14.97 -2.07
C GLU A 108 -2.10 -13.98 -0.97
N ILE A 109 -2.83 -12.90 -1.32
CA ILE A 109 -3.34 -11.94 -0.34
C ILE A 109 -4.33 -12.63 0.61
N ARG A 110 -5.29 -13.39 0.06
CA ARG A 110 -6.35 -14.07 0.85
C ARG A 110 -5.83 -15.17 1.74
N ARG A 111 -4.74 -15.82 1.35
CA ARG A 111 -4.04 -16.82 2.16
C ARG A 111 -3.50 -16.24 3.46
N GLN A 112 -3.12 -14.96 3.47
CA GLN A 112 -2.51 -14.30 4.63
C GLN A 112 -3.45 -13.33 5.36
N ILE A 113 -4.38 -12.71 4.62
CA ILE A 113 -5.37 -11.78 5.16
C ILE A 113 -6.78 -12.25 4.74
N PRO A 114 -7.51 -12.94 5.63
CA PRO A 114 -8.88 -13.35 5.39
C PRO A 114 -9.78 -12.14 5.10
N ALA A 115 -10.77 -12.32 4.23
CA ALA A 115 -11.72 -11.25 3.92
C ALA A 115 -12.49 -10.78 5.16
N CYS A 116 -12.76 -9.48 5.25
CA CYS A 116 -13.48 -8.90 6.38
C CYS A 116 -14.98 -8.81 6.04
N LEU A 117 -15.75 -9.85 6.35
CA LEU A 117 -17.17 -9.97 5.95
C LEU A 117 -18.16 -9.85 7.11
N GLU A 118 -17.69 -9.86 8.35
CA GLU A 118 -18.54 -9.89 9.56
C GLU A 118 -18.56 -8.56 10.33
N GLY A 119 -18.20 -7.45 9.66
CA GLY A 119 -18.06 -6.14 10.29
C GLY A 119 -16.60 -5.74 10.53
N ASP A 120 -16.42 -4.65 11.26
CA ASP A 120 -15.10 -4.06 11.54
C ASP A 120 -14.27 -4.96 12.46
N ARG A 121 -12.96 -4.98 12.22
CA ARG A 121 -11.98 -5.64 13.08
C ARG A 121 -10.77 -4.76 13.30
N TRP A 122 -9.81 -5.25 14.08
CA TRP A 122 -8.54 -4.57 14.26
C TRP A 122 -7.68 -4.60 12.99
N PHE A 123 -7.79 -3.54 12.17
CA PHE A 123 -7.13 -3.46 10.86
C PHE A 123 -5.61 -3.23 10.91
N HIS A 124 -5.02 -2.88 12.05
CA HIS A 124 -3.57 -2.66 12.13
C HIS A 124 -2.77 -3.90 11.71
N ASN A 125 -3.18 -5.09 12.16
CA ASN A 125 -2.50 -6.33 11.79
C ASN A 125 -2.59 -6.59 10.27
N ASP A 126 -3.75 -6.29 9.68
CA ASP A 126 -3.95 -6.40 8.23
C ASP A 126 -3.06 -5.41 7.47
N ILE A 127 -2.91 -4.17 7.96
CA ILE A 127 -2.03 -3.15 7.36
C ILE A 127 -0.57 -3.58 7.40
N VAL A 128 -0.09 -4.09 8.53
CA VAL A 128 1.29 -4.59 8.68
C VAL A 128 1.53 -5.79 7.77
N MET A 129 0.59 -6.73 7.73
CA MET A 129 0.68 -7.88 6.82
C MET A 129 0.67 -7.45 5.35
N ALA A 130 -0.17 -6.47 4.99
CA ALA A 130 -0.28 -5.95 3.64
C ALA A 130 1.01 -5.26 3.18
N GLN A 131 1.66 -4.50 4.07
CA GLN A 131 2.98 -3.91 3.81
C GLN A 131 4.05 -4.98 3.54
N SER A 132 3.99 -6.12 4.25
CA SER A 132 4.94 -7.22 4.07
C SER A 132 4.92 -7.83 2.66
N PHE A 133 3.80 -7.73 1.93
CA PHE A 133 3.70 -8.21 0.55
C PHE A 133 4.63 -7.46 -0.39
N VAL A 134 4.80 -6.15 -0.15
CA VAL A 134 5.68 -5.30 -0.95
C VAL A 134 7.14 -5.55 -0.57
N VAL A 135 7.44 -5.66 0.72
CA VAL A 135 8.82 -5.88 1.21
C VAL A 135 9.35 -7.25 0.84
N SER A 136 8.57 -8.31 1.03
CA SER A 136 8.98 -9.68 0.69
C SER A 136 8.85 -9.99 -0.80
N GLY A 137 8.08 -9.19 -1.53
CA GLY A 137 7.71 -9.47 -2.92
C GLY A 137 6.82 -10.71 -3.07
N SER A 138 6.14 -11.19 -2.01
CA SER A 138 5.36 -12.44 -2.03
C SER A 138 4.32 -12.45 -3.14
N VAL A 139 3.54 -11.38 -3.27
CA VAL A 139 2.49 -11.23 -4.29
C VAL A 139 3.11 -11.20 -5.68
N ARG A 140 4.18 -10.42 -5.88
CA ARG A 140 4.92 -10.39 -7.15
C ARG A 140 5.39 -11.78 -7.53
N ASN A 141 5.99 -12.52 -6.60
CA ASN A 141 6.53 -13.85 -6.86
C ASN A 141 5.43 -14.86 -7.16
N ALA A 142 4.27 -14.77 -6.49
CA ALA A 142 3.10 -15.58 -6.81
C ALA A 142 2.60 -15.34 -8.24
N VAL A 143 2.54 -14.07 -8.66
CA VAL A 143 2.18 -13.70 -10.03
C VAL A 143 3.20 -14.22 -11.03
N VAL A 144 4.51 -13.99 -10.80
CA VAL A 144 5.59 -14.42 -11.71
C VAL A 144 5.59 -15.93 -11.91
N ARG A 145 5.35 -16.72 -10.87
CA ARG A 145 5.21 -18.19 -11.00
C ARG A 145 4.10 -18.60 -11.95
N GLN A 146 3.05 -17.78 -12.05
CA GLN A 146 1.85 -18.10 -12.82
C GLN A 146 1.89 -17.59 -14.27
N ILE A 147 2.53 -16.43 -14.52
CA ILE A 147 2.52 -15.78 -15.84
C ILE A 147 3.90 -15.58 -16.47
N GLY A 148 4.98 -15.93 -15.77
CA GLY A 148 6.37 -15.63 -16.19
C GLY A 148 6.87 -14.29 -15.67
N GLU A 149 8.10 -13.93 -16.04
CA GLU A 149 8.71 -12.66 -15.63
C GLU A 149 8.04 -11.46 -16.31
N PHE A 150 8.03 -10.33 -15.60
CA PHE A 150 7.61 -9.05 -16.19
C PHE A 150 8.69 -8.57 -17.16
N ALA A 151 8.27 -8.01 -18.30
CA ALA A 151 9.17 -7.36 -19.24
C ALA A 151 9.75 -6.05 -18.69
#